data_AF-A0A914Q9E7-F1
#
_entry.id   AF-A0A914Q9E7-F1
#
_cell.length_a   1.000
_cell.length_b   1.000
_cell.length_c   1.000
_cell.angle_alpha   90.00
_cell.angle_beta   90.00
_cell.angle_gamma   90.00
#
_symmetry.space_group_name_H-M   'P 1'
#
loop_
_entity.id
_entity.type
_entity.pdbx_description
1 polymer ?
#
loop_
_entity_poly.entity_id
_entity_poly.type
_entity_poly.pdbx_seq_one_letter_code
_entity_poly.pdbx_strand_id
1 'polypeptide(L)'
;MSETDDLKGYIPKDTTQQTEFVKKCPNFDGRGLLIAILDTGIDVGFNGMQKTSIGLPKIVDCFDFTGAGNVDTSIVRESDNKNVIIGLSGRSLKIPSKWINPSGKWHLGLKSIYELCSEVATESIIKIRKKSIAKQNELILKQSKCKNDENHKSLVEYLKMTEDLSKDSLVADCIVWNNGEKWQACIDTSFKGNLKKIKVLKDFPENYEYGTFWNILNYCIKIHENGNLLQIFSAASEHGNYVSHVAAACFPNEPEMNGLAPGAQLISMTVLDNRNGNCVNCNAVLKSVSYIKGYTV
;
A
#
# COMPACT_ATOMS: atom_id res chain seq x y z
N MET A 1 18.13 -11.18 -13.03
CA MET A 1 17.83 -9.89 -13.66
C MET A 1 16.56 -9.39 -13.02
N SER A 2 16.59 -8.21 -12.39
CA SER A 2 15.35 -7.55 -11.99
C SER A 2 14.62 -7.09 -13.25
N GLU A 3 13.30 -7.12 -13.28
CA GLU A 3 12.46 -6.70 -14.42
C GLU A 3 12.76 -5.28 -14.93
N THR A 4 13.45 -4.47 -14.14
CA THR A 4 13.98 -3.16 -14.53
C THR A 4 14.97 -3.21 -15.69
N ASP A 5 15.76 -4.28 -15.85
CA ASP A 5 16.76 -4.36 -16.94
C ASP A 5 16.11 -4.50 -18.34
N ASP A 6 14.87 -4.98 -18.42
CA ASP A 6 14.18 -5.24 -19.68
C ASP A 6 13.52 -3.97 -20.27
N LEU A 7 13.31 -2.93 -19.45
CA LEU A 7 12.56 -1.74 -19.86
C LEU A 7 13.32 -0.81 -20.82
N LYS A 8 14.65 -0.92 -20.92
CA LYS A 8 15.44 -0.14 -21.90
C LYS A 8 14.98 -0.43 -23.34
N GLY A 9 14.51 -1.64 -23.63
CA GLY A 9 14.08 -2.06 -24.97
C GLY A 9 12.64 -1.70 -25.35
N TYR A 10 11.78 -1.37 -24.39
CA TYR A 10 10.35 -1.18 -24.63
C TYR A 10 9.92 0.28 -24.82
N ILE A 11 10.78 1.26 -24.51
CA ILE A 11 10.47 2.68 -24.72
C ILE A 11 11.05 3.09 -26.08
N PRO A 12 10.22 3.40 -27.11
CA PRO A 12 10.69 3.71 -28.45
C PRO A 12 11.26 5.14 -28.55
N LYS A 13 12.28 5.45 -27.74
CA LYS A 13 12.91 6.79 -27.64
C LYS A 13 13.53 7.24 -28.96
N ASP A 14 14.11 6.29 -29.70
CA ASP A 14 14.72 6.56 -31.00
C ASP A 14 13.65 6.87 -32.04
N THR A 15 12.59 6.06 -32.12
CA THR A 15 11.47 6.28 -33.05
C THR A 15 10.72 7.57 -32.74
N THR A 16 10.56 7.92 -31.46
CA THR A 16 9.92 9.17 -31.02
C THR A 16 10.86 10.38 -31.07
N GLN A 17 12.13 10.21 -31.42
CA GLN A 17 13.17 11.24 -31.43
C GLN A 17 13.33 11.97 -30.09
N GLN A 18 12.86 11.38 -28.99
CA GLN A 18 12.86 11.99 -27.66
C GLN A 18 14.30 12.30 -27.21
N THR A 19 15.23 11.37 -27.48
CA THR A 19 16.65 11.54 -27.15
C THR A 19 17.25 12.78 -27.82
N GLU A 20 16.92 13.01 -29.10
CA GLU A 20 17.42 14.18 -29.83
C GLU A 20 16.75 15.47 -29.36
N PHE A 21 15.45 15.44 -29.08
CA PHE A 21 14.70 16.57 -28.57
C PHE A 21 15.25 17.06 -27.23
N VAL A 22 15.46 16.16 -26.26
CA VAL A 22 15.99 16.52 -24.94
C VAL A 22 17.45 17.00 -25.05
N LYS A 23 18.27 16.44 -25.95
CA LYS A 23 19.62 16.97 -26.21
C LYS A 23 19.60 18.41 -26.71
N LYS A 24 18.66 18.77 -27.59
CA LYS A 24 18.50 20.14 -28.12
C LYS A 24 17.84 21.09 -27.12
N CYS A 25 16.91 20.57 -26.32
CA CYS A 25 16.12 21.32 -25.35
C CYS A 25 16.24 20.70 -23.94
N PRO A 26 17.39 20.85 -23.24
CA PRO A 26 17.66 20.12 -21.99
C PRO A 26 16.69 20.43 -20.84
N ASN A 27 15.99 21.56 -20.92
CA ASN A 27 15.01 21.98 -19.92
C ASN A 27 13.56 21.57 -20.25
N PHE A 28 13.34 20.89 -21.38
CA PHE A 28 12.02 20.48 -21.86
C PHE A 28 11.81 18.99 -21.59
N ASP A 29 12.04 18.60 -20.34
CA ASP A 29 11.95 17.23 -19.83
C ASP A 29 10.62 16.94 -19.12
N GLY A 30 9.64 17.85 -19.25
CA GLY A 30 8.34 17.77 -18.59
C GLY A 30 8.25 18.44 -17.21
N ARG A 31 9.31 19.14 -16.77
CA ARG A 31 9.24 19.96 -15.55
C ARG A 31 8.07 20.94 -15.57
N GLY A 32 7.38 21.06 -14.43
CA GLY A 32 6.17 21.89 -14.30
C GLY A 32 4.91 21.26 -14.88
N LEU A 33 4.97 20.05 -15.45
CA LEU A 33 3.80 19.28 -15.86
C LEU A 33 3.38 18.29 -14.78
N LEU A 34 2.06 18.13 -14.65
CA LEU A 34 1.42 17.13 -13.82
C LEU A 34 0.66 16.15 -14.72
N ILE A 35 0.94 14.86 -14.58
CA ILE A 35 0.31 13.80 -15.36
C ILE A 35 -0.55 12.96 -14.41
N ALA A 36 -1.84 12.82 -14.71
CA ALA A 36 -2.70 11.87 -14.01
C ALA A 36 -2.64 10.50 -14.71
N ILE A 37 -2.30 9.45 -13.97
CA ILE A 37 -2.27 8.07 -14.47
C ILE A 37 -3.52 7.36 -13.95
N LEU A 38 -4.46 7.10 -14.86
CA LEU A 38 -5.70 6.36 -14.60
C LEU A 38 -5.49 4.91 -15.00
N ASP A 39 -5.13 4.06 -14.05
CA ASP A 39 -4.72 2.67 -14.31
C ASP A 39 -4.97 1.79 -13.08
N THR A 40 -4.15 0.74 -12.88
CA THR A 40 -4.13 -0.12 -11.69
C THR A 40 -3.40 0.52 -10.50
N GLY A 41 -3.07 1.81 -10.57
CA GLY A 41 -2.25 2.50 -9.56
C GLY A 41 -0.74 2.29 -9.76
N ILE A 42 0.04 3.17 -9.14
CA ILE A 42 1.51 3.20 -9.20
C ILE A 42 2.05 2.82 -7.82
N ASP A 43 2.96 1.87 -7.76
CA ASP A 43 3.69 1.54 -6.55
C ASP A 43 4.62 2.71 -6.22
N VAL A 44 4.34 3.37 -5.09
CA VAL A 44 5.08 4.52 -4.57
C VAL A 44 6.56 4.20 -4.25
N GLY A 45 6.89 2.93 -4.03
CA GLY A 45 8.24 2.43 -3.86
C GLY A 45 8.91 1.96 -5.15
N PHE A 46 8.24 2.02 -6.31
CA PHE A 46 8.79 1.57 -7.59
C PHE A 46 10.00 2.40 -8.01
N ASN A 47 11.05 1.76 -8.52
CA ASN A 47 12.27 2.47 -8.90
C ASN A 47 11.99 3.51 -9.99
N GLY A 48 12.57 4.69 -9.84
CA GLY A 48 12.36 5.81 -10.77
C GLY A 48 11.09 6.62 -10.47
N MET A 49 10.33 6.25 -9.43
CA MET A 49 9.13 6.96 -8.96
C MET A 49 9.35 7.82 -7.72
N GLN A 50 10.61 8.09 -7.35
CA GLN A 50 10.93 8.83 -6.12
C GLN A 50 10.98 10.34 -6.36
N LYS A 51 11.76 10.77 -7.35
CA LYS A 51 12.02 12.19 -7.62
C LYS A 51 11.96 12.53 -9.10
N THR A 52 11.65 13.78 -9.42
CA THR A 52 11.80 14.33 -10.77
C THR A 52 13.26 14.68 -11.06
N SER A 53 13.56 15.02 -12.32
CA SER A 53 14.88 15.50 -12.75
C SER A 53 15.38 16.74 -12.00
N ILE A 54 14.47 17.50 -11.39
CA ILE A 54 14.76 18.69 -10.57
C ILE A 54 14.63 18.44 -9.05
N GLY A 55 14.52 17.17 -8.64
CA GLY A 55 14.53 16.77 -7.24
C GLY A 55 13.21 16.90 -6.48
N LEU A 56 12.12 17.29 -7.15
CA LEU A 56 10.77 17.32 -6.55
C LEU A 56 10.22 15.89 -6.38
N PRO A 57 9.25 15.66 -5.47
CA PRO A 57 8.52 14.39 -5.38
C PRO A 57 7.91 14.01 -6.73
N LYS A 58 8.17 12.79 -7.20
CA LYS A 58 7.66 12.32 -8.49
C LYS A 58 6.16 12.03 -8.44
N ILE A 59 5.70 11.30 -7.42
CA ILE A 59 4.27 11.07 -7.18
C ILE A 59 3.81 12.06 -6.12
N VAL A 60 2.85 12.92 -6.47
CA VAL A 60 2.36 13.97 -5.56
C VAL A 60 1.10 13.57 -4.81
N ASP A 61 0.30 12.67 -5.38
CA ASP A 61 -0.90 12.15 -4.74
C ASP A 61 -1.27 10.76 -5.30
N CYS A 62 -2.04 10.02 -4.51
CA CYS A 62 -2.49 8.66 -4.81
C CYS A 62 -3.94 8.46 -4.38
N PHE A 63 -4.81 8.07 -5.30
CA PHE A 63 -6.22 7.83 -5.02
C PHE A 63 -6.64 6.45 -5.48
N ASP A 64 -7.44 5.79 -4.64
CA ASP A 64 -8.24 4.65 -5.09
C ASP A 64 -9.69 5.08 -5.30
N PHE A 65 -10.11 5.18 -6.56
CA PHE A 65 -11.49 5.53 -6.89
C PHE A 65 -12.43 4.32 -6.96
N THR A 66 -11.88 3.10 -6.91
CA THR A 66 -12.66 1.85 -6.89
C THR A 66 -13.28 1.59 -5.52
N GLY A 67 -12.65 2.13 -4.46
CA GLY A 67 -13.04 1.92 -3.08
C GLY A 67 -12.56 0.58 -2.49
N ALA A 68 -11.75 -0.18 -3.23
CA ALA A 68 -11.08 -1.37 -2.72
C ALA A 68 -10.14 -1.06 -1.55
N GLY A 69 -9.62 0.15 -1.43
CA GLY A 69 -8.79 0.66 -0.35
C GLY A 69 -9.55 1.27 0.82
N ASN A 70 -10.86 1.48 0.70
CA ASN A 70 -11.64 2.16 1.73
C ASN A 70 -11.81 1.29 2.97
N VAL A 71 -11.69 1.95 4.13
CA VAL A 71 -11.87 1.40 5.46
C VAL A 71 -12.77 2.35 6.23
N ASP A 72 -13.94 1.87 6.63
CA ASP A 72 -14.80 2.58 7.56
C ASP A 72 -14.11 2.64 8.93
N THR A 73 -13.84 3.86 9.38
CA THR A 73 -13.22 4.16 10.67
C THR A 73 -14.14 5.01 11.56
N SER A 74 -15.44 4.98 11.31
CA SER A 74 -16.46 5.72 12.08
C SER A 74 -16.65 5.19 13.51
N ILE A 75 -16.22 3.96 13.81
CA ILE A 75 -16.30 3.39 15.15
C ILE A 75 -15.20 3.99 16.02
N VAL A 76 -15.59 4.74 17.05
CA VAL A 76 -14.67 5.39 17.98
C VAL A 76 -14.63 4.67 19.32
N ARG A 77 -13.42 4.43 19.85
CA ARG A 77 -13.20 3.89 21.21
C ARG A 77 -12.14 4.70 21.96
N GLU A 78 -12.22 4.66 23.27
CA GLU A 78 -11.18 5.15 24.18
C GLU A 78 -10.30 3.98 24.64
N SER A 79 -9.04 4.26 24.96
CA SER A 79 -8.14 3.25 25.52
C SER A 79 -8.38 3.05 27.02
N ASP A 80 -8.17 1.83 27.49
CA ASP A 80 -8.23 1.53 28.92
C ASP A 80 -7.07 2.17 29.72
N ASN A 81 -7.10 2.01 31.05
CA ASN A 81 -6.06 2.51 31.96
C ASN A 81 -4.64 1.97 31.67
N LYS A 82 -4.49 0.97 30.79
CA LYS A 82 -3.23 0.35 30.38
C LYS A 82 -2.82 0.74 28.95
N ASN A 83 -3.48 1.73 28.34
CA ASN A 83 -3.31 2.14 26.94
C ASN A 83 -3.58 0.99 25.95
N VAL A 84 -4.60 0.18 26.22
CA VAL A 84 -5.03 -0.92 25.34
C VAL A 84 -6.42 -0.63 24.79
N ILE A 85 -6.60 -0.93 23.51
CA ILE A 85 -7.88 -0.84 22.80
C ILE A 85 -8.20 -2.21 22.23
N ILE A 86 -9.44 -2.66 22.33
CA ILE A 86 -9.89 -3.85 21.58
C ILE A 86 -10.16 -3.41 20.13
N GLY A 87 -9.44 -3.99 19.18
CA GLY A 87 -9.65 -3.77 17.74
C GLY A 87 -10.98 -4.34 17.27
N LEU A 88 -11.37 -4.03 16.03
CA LEU A 88 -12.57 -4.60 15.41
C LEU A 88 -12.38 -6.08 15.08
N SER A 89 -11.14 -6.55 14.94
CA SER A 89 -10.82 -7.98 14.87
C SER A 89 -11.01 -8.73 16.19
N GLY A 90 -11.22 -8.01 17.30
CA GLY A 90 -11.19 -8.56 18.67
C GLY A 90 -9.80 -8.64 19.30
N ARG A 91 -8.72 -8.36 18.56
CA ARG A 91 -7.35 -8.33 19.10
C ARG A 91 -7.16 -7.17 20.08
N SER A 92 -6.35 -7.38 21.11
CA SER A 92 -5.89 -6.30 21.99
C SER A 92 -4.77 -5.50 21.35
N LEU A 93 -5.02 -4.24 21.04
CA LEU A 93 -4.10 -3.31 20.41
C LEU A 93 -3.45 -2.45 21.50
N LYS A 94 -2.14 -2.64 21.72
CA LYS A 94 -1.41 -1.85 22.72
C LYS A 94 -0.91 -0.56 22.09
N ILE A 95 -1.50 0.56 22.49
CA ILE A 95 -1.14 1.89 22.02
C ILE A 95 0.24 2.28 22.59
N PRO A 96 1.21 2.62 21.73
CA PRO A 96 2.49 3.13 22.19
C PRO A 96 2.32 4.47 22.91
N SER A 97 2.89 4.62 24.10
CA SER A 97 2.82 5.86 24.90
C SER A 97 3.40 7.10 24.22
N LYS A 98 4.17 6.91 23.14
CA LYS A 98 4.70 8.01 22.31
C LYS A 98 3.67 8.62 21.36
N TRP A 99 2.52 7.97 21.15
CA TRP A 99 1.46 8.50 20.29
C TRP A 99 0.69 9.58 21.04
N ILE A 100 0.69 10.78 20.48
CA ILE A 100 -0.03 11.92 21.01
C ILE A 100 -1.45 11.86 20.45
N ASN A 101 -2.45 11.90 21.32
CA ASN A 101 -3.86 11.99 20.97
C ASN A 101 -4.59 12.82 22.04
N PRO A 102 -4.70 14.15 21.88
CA PRO A 102 -5.30 15.02 22.89
C PRO A 102 -6.78 14.73 23.15
N SER A 103 -7.48 14.15 22.17
CA SER A 103 -8.91 13.83 22.29
C SER A 103 -9.18 12.58 23.13
N GLY A 104 -8.20 11.69 23.29
CA GLY A 104 -8.37 10.36 23.87
C GLY A 104 -9.18 9.38 23.00
N LYS A 105 -9.73 9.84 21.87
CA LYS A 105 -10.61 9.08 20.98
C LYS A 105 -9.84 8.46 19.82
N TRP A 106 -10.08 7.19 19.58
CA TRP A 106 -9.43 6.40 18.53
C TRP A 106 -10.47 5.86 17.55
N HIS A 107 -10.31 6.20 16.29
CA HIS A 107 -11.14 5.73 15.19
C HIS A 107 -10.62 4.37 14.75
N LEU A 108 -11.50 3.38 14.66
CA LEU A 108 -11.15 1.98 14.42
C LEU A 108 -11.77 1.48 13.13
N GLY A 109 -10.97 0.81 12.33
CA GLY A 109 -11.40 0.15 11.10
C GLY A 109 -10.82 -1.25 10.98
N LEU A 110 -11.37 -2.03 10.05
CA LEU A 110 -10.90 -3.38 9.75
C LEU A 110 -10.74 -3.52 8.25
N LYS A 111 -9.57 -4.00 7.79
CA LYS A 111 -9.31 -4.18 6.37
C LYS A 111 -8.83 -5.58 6.04
N SER A 112 -9.51 -6.24 5.09
CA SER A 112 -8.98 -7.41 4.41
C SER A 112 -7.82 -6.99 3.51
N ILE A 113 -6.62 -7.52 3.78
CA ILE A 113 -5.41 -7.21 3.00
C ILE A 113 -5.50 -7.79 1.59
N TYR A 114 -6.21 -8.90 1.40
CA TYR A 114 -6.36 -9.51 0.08
C TYR A 114 -7.12 -8.61 -0.91
N GLU A 115 -7.96 -7.69 -0.44
CA GLU A 115 -8.62 -6.70 -1.29
C GLU A 115 -7.67 -5.64 -1.86
N LEU A 116 -6.48 -5.48 -1.26
CA LEU A 116 -5.46 -4.52 -1.68
C LEU A 116 -4.42 -5.13 -2.62
N CYS A 117 -4.39 -6.46 -2.73
CA CYS A 117 -3.33 -7.20 -3.41
C CYS A 117 -3.74 -7.58 -4.84
N SER A 118 -2.75 -7.68 -5.73
CA SER A 118 -2.90 -8.45 -6.97
C SER A 118 -3.01 -9.95 -6.67
N GLU A 119 -3.42 -10.76 -7.65
CA GLU A 119 -3.39 -12.22 -7.54
C GLU A 119 -1.97 -12.73 -7.24
N VAL A 120 -0.97 -12.20 -7.94
CA VAL A 120 0.45 -12.55 -7.78
C VAL A 120 0.96 -12.21 -6.37
N ALA A 121 0.60 -11.03 -5.85
CA ALA A 121 0.96 -10.62 -4.50
C ALA A 121 0.25 -11.49 -3.45
N THR A 122 -1.03 -11.80 -3.69
CA THR A 122 -1.84 -12.68 -2.83
C THR A 122 -1.21 -14.07 -2.70
N GLU A 123 -0.83 -14.69 -3.81
CA GLU A 123 -0.14 -15.98 -3.79
C GLU A 123 1.17 -15.93 -3.01
N SER A 124 1.96 -14.87 -3.22
CA SER A 124 3.25 -14.69 -2.55
C SER A 124 3.08 -14.53 -1.03
N ILE A 125 2.08 -13.75 -0.60
CA ILE A 125 1.72 -13.59 0.81
C ILE A 125 1.26 -14.93 1.40
N ILE A 126 0.40 -15.68 0.70
CA ILE A 126 -0.05 -17.00 1.15
C ILE A 126 1.14 -17.95 1.33
N LYS A 127 2.08 -17.99 0.36
CA LYS A 127 3.30 -18.81 0.43
C LYS A 127 4.17 -18.43 1.64
N ILE A 128 4.37 -17.15 1.91
CA ILE A 128 5.14 -16.67 3.08
C ILE A 128 4.45 -17.06 4.39
N ARG A 129 3.13 -16.86 4.47
CA ARG A 129 2.34 -17.18 5.66
C ARG A 129 2.36 -18.68 5.96
N LYS A 130 2.17 -19.54 4.96
CA LYS A 130 2.28 -21.00 5.11
C LYS A 130 3.62 -21.41 5.71
N LYS A 131 4.74 -20.86 5.20
CA LYS A 131 6.07 -21.11 5.76
C LYS A 131 6.19 -20.66 7.22
N SER A 132 5.65 -19.49 7.55
CA SER A 132 5.67 -18.96 8.93
C SER A 132 4.83 -19.80 9.89
N ILE A 133 3.65 -20.24 9.46
CA ILE A 133 2.73 -21.08 10.25
C ILE A 133 3.33 -22.48 10.44
N ALA A 134 3.85 -23.10 9.38
CA ALA A 134 4.51 -24.41 9.47
C ALA A 134 5.67 -24.40 10.47
N LYS A 135 6.50 -23.35 10.45
CA LYS A 135 7.59 -23.17 11.42
C LYS A 135 7.08 -23.01 12.85
N GLN A 136 5.98 -22.28 13.05
CA GLN A 136 5.36 -22.12 14.35
C GLN A 136 4.76 -23.45 14.85
N ASN A 137 4.08 -24.18 13.98
CA ASN A 137 3.51 -25.49 14.29
C ASN A 137 4.59 -26.50 14.67
N GLU A 138 5.73 -26.51 13.96
CA GLU A 138 6.87 -27.36 14.31
C GLU A 138 7.43 -27.06 15.71
N LEU A 139 7.50 -25.77 16.09
CA LEU A 139 7.93 -25.36 17.43
C LEU A 139 6.93 -25.81 18.52
N ILE A 140 5.63 -25.66 18.27
CA ILE A 140 4.57 -26.11 19.18
C ILE A 140 4.65 -27.62 19.38
N LEU A 141 4.80 -28.39 18.30
CA LEU A 141 4.94 -29.84 18.36
C LEU A 141 6.19 -30.25 19.15
N LYS A 142 7.33 -29.60 18.94
CA LYS A 142 8.57 -29.84 19.72
C LYS A 142 8.39 -29.53 21.21
N GLN A 143 7.69 -28.45 21.55
CA GLN A 143 7.42 -28.07 22.93
C GLN A 143 6.42 -29.00 23.62
N SER A 144 5.47 -29.56 22.87
CA SER A 144 4.36 -30.33 23.43
C SER A 144 4.73 -31.67 24.04
N LYS A 145 5.92 -32.25 23.77
CA LYS A 145 6.44 -33.54 24.34
C LYS A 145 5.31 -34.51 24.76
N CYS A 146 4.36 -34.81 23.87
CA CYS A 146 3.22 -35.65 24.23
C CYS A 146 3.68 -37.10 24.37
N LYS A 147 3.55 -37.68 25.57
CA LYS A 147 3.89 -39.08 25.87
C LYS A 147 2.85 -40.11 25.37
N ASN A 148 1.68 -39.66 24.91
CA ASN A 148 0.59 -40.49 24.36
C ASN A 148 0.33 -40.14 22.88
N ASP A 149 0.29 -41.15 22.01
CA ASP A 149 0.14 -41.01 20.56
C ASP A 149 -1.20 -40.36 20.12
N GLU A 150 -2.29 -40.57 20.87
CA GLU A 150 -3.62 -40.02 20.53
C GLU A 150 -3.70 -38.49 20.70
N ASN A 151 -3.09 -37.95 21.76
CA ASN A 151 -3.02 -36.50 21.99
C ASN A 151 -2.13 -35.80 20.96
N HIS A 152 -1.10 -36.50 20.47
CA HIS A 152 -0.25 -35.96 19.41
C HIS A 152 -0.98 -35.90 18.07
N LYS A 153 -1.73 -36.95 17.71
CA LYS A 153 -2.54 -36.99 16.48
C LYS A 153 -3.62 -35.90 16.44
N SER A 154 -4.38 -35.74 17.53
CA SER A 154 -5.43 -34.70 17.62
C SER A 154 -4.85 -33.28 17.54
N LEU A 155 -3.70 -33.03 18.18
CA LEU A 155 -3.01 -31.74 18.06
C LEU A 155 -2.56 -31.46 16.63
N VAL A 156 -1.99 -32.45 15.94
CA VAL A 156 -1.57 -32.31 14.53
C VAL A 156 -2.78 -32.02 13.63
N GLU A 157 -3.90 -32.70 13.85
CA GLU A 157 -5.12 -32.48 13.05
C GLU A 157 -5.71 -31.08 13.28
N TYR A 158 -5.76 -30.62 14.54
CA TYR A 158 -6.16 -29.25 14.87
C TYR A 158 -5.25 -28.19 14.23
N LEU A 159 -3.93 -28.40 14.25
CA LEU A 159 -2.97 -27.48 13.62
C LEU A 159 -3.14 -27.41 12.10
N LYS A 160 -3.50 -28.53 11.44
CA LYS A 160 -3.83 -28.54 10.00
C LYS A 160 -5.12 -27.79 9.70
N MET A 161 -6.19 -28.03 10.47
CA MET A 161 -7.47 -27.32 10.28
C MET A 161 -7.32 -25.80 10.46
N THR A 162 -6.54 -25.36 11.45
CA THR A 162 -6.28 -23.93 11.67
C THR A 162 -5.40 -23.32 10.58
N GLU A 163 -4.46 -24.07 10.01
CA GLU A 163 -3.69 -23.63 8.84
C GLU A 163 -4.60 -23.43 7.62
N ASP A 164 -5.54 -24.34 7.38
CA ASP A 164 -6.49 -24.23 6.27
C ASP A 164 -7.42 -23.02 6.43
N LEU A 165 -8.02 -22.81 7.61
CA LEU A 165 -8.87 -21.65 7.89
C LEU A 165 -8.12 -20.31 7.80
N SER A 166 -6.81 -20.31 8.07
CA SER A 166 -6.00 -19.09 8.01
C SER A 166 -5.75 -18.56 6.59
N LYS A 167 -6.07 -19.37 5.57
CA LYS A 167 -5.98 -18.99 4.15
C LYS A 167 -7.03 -17.94 3.77
N ASP A 168 -8.20 -18.01 4.40
CA ASP A 168 -9.39 -17.28 3.93
C ASP A 168 -9.57 -15.90 4.55
N SER A 169 -8.78 -15.55 5.57
CA SER A 169 -8.84 -14.19 6.14
C SER A 169 -7.47 -13.66 6.58
N LEU A 170 -7.12 -12.51 6.00
CA LEU A 170 -6.00 -11.70 6.44
C LEU A 170 -6.52 -10.29 6.72
N VAL A 171 -6.92 -10.06 7.96
CA VAL A 171 -7.51 -8.78 8.37
C VAL A 171 -6.55 -7.98 9.25
N ALA A 172 -6.34 -6.72 8.90
CA ALA A 172 -5.58 -5.75 9.70
C ALA A 172 -6.55 -4.81 10.42
N ASP A 173 -6.30 -4.57 11.71
CA ASP A 173 -6.95 -3.45 12.41
C ASP A 173 -6.28 -2.15 11.96
N CYS A 174 -7.10 -1.15 11.68
CA CYS A 174 -6.67 0.19 11.36
C CYS A 174 -7.05 1.10 12.52
N ILE A 175 -6.11 1.93 12.96
CA ILE A 175 -6.33 2.95 13.99
C ILE A 175 -6.06 4.30 13.38
N VAL A 176 -7.00 5.22 13.49
CA VAL A 176 -6.91 6.60 13.03
C VAL A 176 -7.11 7.53 14.23
N TRP A 177 -6.33 8.60 14.31
CA TRP A 177 -6.47 9.63 15.34
C TRP A 177 -5.88 10.96 14.87
N ASN A 178 -6.21 12.02 15.60
CA ASN A 178 -5.59 13.32 15.40
C ASN A 178 -4.60 13.59 16.55
N ASN A 179 -3.37 13.97 16.22
CA ASN A 179 -2.32 14.23 17.21
C ASN A 179 -2.38 15.64 17.83
N GLY A 180 -3.41 16.43 17.53
CA GLY A 180 -3.56 17.84 17.89
C GLY A 180 -3.24 18.79 16.74
N GLU A 181 -2.49 18.32 15.74
CA GLU A 181 -2.13 19.11 14.56
C GLU A 181 -2.67 18.47 13.28
N LYS A 182 -2.55 17.14 13.18
CA LYS A 182 -2.75 16.39 11.94
C LYS A 182 -3.36 15.01 12.20
N TRP A 183 -4.07 14.52 11.19
CA TRP A 183 -4.58 13.17 11.16
C TRP A 183 -3.48 12.16 10.84
N GLN A 184 -3.51 11.03 11.53
CA GLN A 184 -2.53 9.95 11.38
C GLN A 184 -3.25 8.60 11.45
N ALA A 185 -2.67 7.59 10.81
CA ALA A 185 -3.16 6.23 10.93
C ALA A 185 -2.03 5.23 11.14
N CYS A 186 -2.38 4.12 11.79
CA CYS A 186 -1.53 2.96 11.93
C CYS A 186 -2.35 1.71 11.54
N ILE A 187 -1.81 0.92 10.63
CA ILE A 187 -2.42 -0.34 10.17
C ILE A 187 -1.63 -1.47 10.82
N ASP A 188 -2.28 -2.39 11.54
CA ASP A 188 -1.61 -3.49 12.23
C ASP A 188 -1.03 -4.53 11.25
N THR A 189 0.15 -4.23 10.72
CA THR A 189 0.96 -5.14 9.88
C THR A 189 1.55 -6.31 10.66
N SER A 190 1.46 -6.32 12.00
CA SER A 190 1.89 -7.47 12.81
C SER A 190 0.82 -8.56 12.88
N PHE A 191 -0.45 -8.20 12.63
CA PHE A 191 -1.64 -9.04 12.77
C PHE A 191 -1.82 -9.65 14.17
N LYS A 192 -1.11 -9.10 15.17
CA LYS A 192 -1.03 -9.59 16.55
C LYS A 192 -1.27 -8.48 17.57
N GLY A 193 -1.61 -7.27 17.13
CA GLY A 193 -1.83 -6.10 17.99
C GLY A 193 -0.56 -5.44 18.54
N ASN A 194 0.62 -5.74 17.98
CA ASN A 194 1.87 -5.14 18.42
C ASN A 194 2.24 -3.90 17.60
N LEU A 195 1.75 -2.74 18.03
CA LEU A 195 1.89 -1.47 17.32
C LEU A 195 3.23 -0.75 17.54
N LYS A 196 4.08 -1.21 18.48
CA LYS A 196 5.30 -0.47 18.88
C LYS A 196 6.28 -0.22 17.73
N LYS A 197 6.38 -1.18 16.83
CA LYS A 197 7.33 -1.17 15.69
C LYS A 197 6.66 -0.85 14.36
N ILE A 198 5.35 -0.59 14.38
CA ILE A 198 4.59 -0.32 13.16
C ILE A 198 4.73 1.17 12.84
N LYS A 199 4.93 1.45 11.55
CA LYS A 199 5.03 2.81 11.04
C LYS A 199 3.66 3.49 11.16
N VAL A 200 3.68 4.73 11.65
CA VAL A 200 2.51 5.61 11.63
C VAL A 200 2.61 6.43 10.36
N LEU A 201 1.53 6.49 9.60
CA LEU A 201 1.46 7.25 8.36
C LEU A 201 0.55 8.45 8.53
N LYS A 202 0.78 9.46 7.69
CA LYS A 202 -0.06 10.65 7.52
C LYS A 202 -0.67 10.59 6.13
N ASP A 203 -1.52 11.55 5.80
CA ASP A 203 -1.98 11.73 4.42
C ASP A 203 -0.76 11.87 3.49
N PHE A 204 -0.75 11.09 2.41
CA PHE A 204 0.42 10.89 1.56
C PHE A 204 1.07 12.20 1.06
N PRO A 205 0.32 13.22 0.58
CA PRO A 205 0.91 14.46 0.09
C PRO A 205 1.66 15.28 1.15
N GLU A 206 1.49 14.99 2.45
CA GLU A 206 2.14 15.78 3.49
C GLU A 206 3.63 15.46 3.67
N ASN A 207 4.02 14.20 3.46
CA ASN A 207 5.38 13.73 3.72
C ASN A 207 5.86 12.66 2.73
N TYR A 208 5.02 12.25 1.78
CA TYR A 208 5.31 11.23 0.78
C TYR A 208 5.77 9.91 1.40
N GLU A 209 5.27 9.60 2.60
CA GLU A 209 5.61 8.38 3.31
C GLU A 209 4.67 7.23 2.96
N TYR A 210 5.24 6.05 2.86
CA TYR A 210 4.51 4.81 2.65
C TYR A 210 4.98 3.73 3.64
N GLY A 211 4.15 2.70 3.82
CA GLY A 211 4.47 1.47 4.53
C GLY A 211 4.57 0.30 3.56
N THR A 212 4.98 -0.87 4.06
CA THR A 212 5.13 -2.07 3.22
C THR A 212 4.65 -3.31 3.95
N PHE A 213 3.88 -4.16 3.27
CA PHE A 213 3.51 -5.49 3.71
C PHE A 213 4.51 -6.52 3.17
N TRP A 214 5.19 -7.26 4.06
CA TRP A 214 6.15 -8.33 3.76
C TRP A 214 7.22 -8.01 2.68
N ASN A 215 7.59 -6.73 2.52
CA ASN A 215 8.47 -6.27 1.44
C ASN A 215 7.97 -6.59 0.02
N ILE A 216 6.66 -6.82 -0.14
CA ILE A 216 6.03 -7.17 -1.42
C ILE A 216 5.09 -6.07 -1.88
N LEU A 217 4.34 -5.47 -0.95
CA LEU A 217 3.28 -4.53 -1.28
C LEU A 217 3.47 -3.23 -0.52
N ASN A 218 3.84 -2.17 -1.23
CA ASN A 218 3.89 -0.84 -0.65
C ASN A 218 2.49 -0.23 -0.63
N TYR A 219 2.20 0.56 0.40
CA TYR A 219 0.94 1.26 0.54
C TYR A 219 1.15 2.64 1.15
N CYS A 220 0.31 3.58 0.76
CA CYS A 220 0.16 4.87 1.41
C CYS A 220 -1.30 5.05 1.85
N ILE A 221 -1.59 6.17 2.52
CA ILE A 221 -2.93 6.41 3.05
C ILE A 221 -3.41 7.81 2.72
N LYS A 222 -4.73 7.96 2.71
CA LYS A 222 -5.44 9.22 2.84
C LYS A 222 -6.49 9.11 3.93
N ILE A 223 -6.73 10.20 4.64
CA ILE A 223 -7.71 10.25 5.74
C ILE A 223 -8.76 11.29 5.36
N HIS A 224 -10.00 10.85 5.26
CA HIS A 224 -11.15 11.65 4.87
C HIS A 224 -12.14 11.79 6.03
N GLU A 225 -13.12 12.68 5.86
CA GLU A 225 -14.30 12.79 6.73
C GLU A 225 -13.95 12.88 8.22
N ASN A 226 -12.95 13.69 8.57
CA ASN A 226 -12.48 13.87 9.96
C ASN A 226 -12.15 12.54 10.65
N GLY A 227 -11.47 11.64 9.94
CA GLY A 227 -11.02 10.36 10.49
C GLY A 227 -12.03 9.23 10.40
N ASN A 228 -13.22 9.45 9.83
CA ASN A 228 -14.25 8.41 9.67
C ASN A 228 -14.05 7.53 8.44
N LEU A 229 -13.20 7.94 7.50
CA LEU A 229 -12.86 7.16 6.32
C LEU A 229 -11.34 7.17 6.13
N LEU A 230 -10.73 5.99 6.25
CA LEU A 230 -9.34 5.76 5.87
C LEU A 230 -9.32 5.11 4.48
N GLN A 231 -8.59 5.71 3.55
CA GLN A 231 -8.30 5.12 2.25
C GLN A 231 -6.86 4.59 2.25
N ILE A 232 -6.70 3.29 2.06
CA ILE A 232 -5.40 2.64 1.89
C ILE A 232 -5.15 2.47 0.41
N PHE A 233 -4.17 3.19 -0.11
CA PHE A 233 -3.77 3.08 -1.50
C PHE A 233 -2.63 2.07 -1.64
N SER A 234 -2.79 1.14 -2.58
CA SER A 234 -1.78 0.18 -3.00
C SER A 234 -1.90 -0.01 -4.50
N ALA A 235 -0.77 -0.22 -5.18
CA ALA A 235 -0.80 -0.60 -6.59
C ALA A 235 -1.49 -1.96 -6.72
N ALA A 236 -2.53 -1.97 -7.54
CA ALA A 236 -3.41 -3.10 -7.74
C ALA A 236 -2.76 -4.14 -8.68
N SER A 237 -1.85 -3.70 -9.55
CA SER A 237 -1.07 -4.52 -10.48
C SER A 237 0.17 -3.73 -10.92
N GLU A 238 1.12 -4.41 -11.54
CA GLU A 238 2.31 -3.81 -12.11
C GLU A 238 2.03 -2.97 -13.37
N HIS A 239 0.87 -3.13 -14.02
CA HIS A 239 0.55 -2.42 -15.26
C HIS A 239 0.69 -0.90 -15.13
N GLY A 240 0.13 -0.30 -14.07
CA GLY A 240 0.30 1.12 -13.79
C GLY A 240 1.75 1.55 -13.52
N ASN A 241 2.61 0.67 -13.01
CA ASN A 241 4.05 0.92 -12.89
C ASN A 241 4.69 1.06 -14.27
N TYR A 242 4.40 0.15 -15.20
CA TYR A 242 4.92 0.23 -16.56
C TYR A 242 4.44 1.49 -17.30
N VAL A 243 3.16 1.82 -17.19
CA VAL A 243 2.58 3.02 -17.81
C VAL A 243 3.24 4.29 -17.26
N SER A 244 3.36 4.40 -15.93
CA SER A 244 4.05 5.53 -15.30
C SER A 244 5.54 5.58 -15.63
N HIS A 245 6.18 4.41 -15.81
CA HIS A 245 7.59 4.33 -16.18
C HIS A 245 7.81 4.95 -17.55
N VAL A 246 7.07 4.46 -18.56
CA VAL A 246 7.15 4.98 -19.93
C VAL A 246 6.87 6.49 -19.95
N ALA A 247 5.87 6.94 -19.19
CA ALA A 247 5.50 8.35 -19.15
C ALA A 247 6.60 9.23 -18.55
N ALA A 248 7.09 8.91 -17.34
CA ALA A 248 7.83 9.89 -16.54
C ALA A 248 8.84 9.33 -15.53
N ALA A 249 9.28 8.06 -15.63
CA ALA A 249 10.31 7.55 -14.71
C ALA A 249 11.55 8.44 -14.73
N CYS A 250 12.21 8.60 -13.58
CA CYS A 250 13.42 9.40 -13.48
C CYS A 250 14.51 8.66 -12.71
N PHE A 251 15.61 8.40 -13.40
CA PHE A 251 16.81 7.73 -12.95
C PHE A 251 18.00 8.69 -13.11
N PRO A 252 18.33 9.49 -12.09
CA PRO A 252 19.39 10.49 -12.19
C PRO A 252 20.77 9.91 -12.52
N ASN A 253 21.03 8.68 -12.06
CA ASN A 253 22.31 7.99 -12.25
C ASN A 253 22.35 7.14 -13.54
N GLU A 254 21.19 6.85 -14.13
CA GLU A 254 21.04 6.01 -15.32
C GLU A 254 20.02 6.67 -16.28
N PRO A 255 20.34 7.81 -16.90
CA PRO A 255 19.37 8.58 -17.69
C PRO A 255 18.75 7.82 -18.87
N GLU A 256 19.41 6.77 -19.36
CA GLU A 256 18.88 5.86 -20.37
C GLU A 256 17.64 5.09 -19.89
N MET A 257 17.46 4.94 -18.57
CA MET A 257 16.29 4.30 -17.94
C MET A 257 15.09 5.24 -17.79
N ASN A 258 15.25 6.55 -18.03
CA ASN A 258 14.18 7.53 -17.88
C ASN A 258 12.95 7.19 -18.71
N GLY A 259 11.78 7.62 -18.26
CA GLY A 259 10.61 7.76 -19.11
C GLY A 259 10.77 8.89 -20.13
N LEU A 260 9.71 9.19 -20.87
CA LEU A 260 9.70 10.27 -21.85
C LEU A 260 9.83 11.65 -21.22
N ALA A 261 9.20 11.87 -20.06
CA ALA A 261 9.14 13.15 -19.35
C ALA A 261 9.64 13.04 -17.88
N PRO A 262 10.95 12.81 -17.63
CA PRO A 262 11.50 12.61 -16.28
C PRO A 262 11.38 13.83 -15.36
N GLY A 263 11.06 15.02 -15.87
CA GLY A 263 10.77 16.22 -15.08
C GLY A 263 9.32 16.31 -14.58
N ALA A 264 8.38 15.55 -15.16
CA ALA A 264 6.96 15.63 -14.81
C ALA A 264 6.66 15.01 -13.44
N GLN A 265 5.64 15.52 -12.76
CA GLN A 265 5.06 14.93 -11.56
C GLN A 265 3.82 14.10 -11.92
N LEU A 266 3.46 13.17 -11.06
CA LEU A 266 2.41 12.17 -11.29
C LEU A 266 1.36 12.22 -10.18
N ILE A 267 0.08 12.10 -10.56
CA ILE A 267 -0.98 11.64 -9.64
C ILE A 267 -1.34 10.21 -10.04
N SER A 268 -1.32 9.31 -9.07
CA SER A 268 -1.79 7.94 -9.28
C SER A 268 -3.29 7.83 -8.99
N MET A 269 -4.07 7.30 -9.93
CA MET A 269 -5.51 7.14 -9.79
C MET A 269 -5.91 5.71 -10.17
N THR A 270 -6.20 4.88 -9.17
CA THR A 270 -6.68 3.52 -9.41
C THR A 270 -8.13 3.54 -9.87
N VAL A 271 -8.36 3.04 -11.08
CA VAL A 271 -9.71 2.90 -11.67
C VAL A 271 -10.03 1.46 -12.11
N LEU A 272 -9.06 0.55 -11.99
CA LEU A 272 -9.24 -0.90 -12.19
C LEU A 272 -9.37 -1.59 -10.82
N ASP A 273 -10.40 -2.40 -10.65
CA ASP A 273 -10.73 -3.03 -9.36
C ASP A 273 -10.23 -4.49 -9.31
N ASN A 274 -9.27 -4.76 -8.43
CA ASN A 274 -8.70 -6.10 -8.23
C ASN A 274 -9.71 -7.14 -7.81
N ARG A 275 -10.73 -6.74 -7.04
CA ARG A 275 -11.76 -7.67 -6.56
C ARG A 275 -12.59 -8.24 -7.71
N ASN A 276 -12.55 -7.58 -8.87
CA ASN A 276 -13.24 -7.95 -10.10
C ASN A 276 -12.25 -8.25 -11.24
N GLY A 277 -11.10 -8.85 -10.94
CA GLY A 277 -10.13 -9.27 -11.96
C GLY A 277 -9.50 -8.12 -12.74
N ASN A 278 -9.23 -6.99 -12.08
CA ASN A 278 -8.66 -5.77 -12.67
C ASN A 278 -9.54 -5.14 -13.77
N CYS A 279 -10.85 -5.37 -13.72
CA CYS A 279 -11.77 -4.76 -14.66
C CYS A 279 -11.92 -3.26 -14.40
N VAL A 280 -12.08 -2.48 -15.48
CA VAL A 280 -12.33 -1.04 -15.39
C VAL A 280 -13.64 -0.79 -14.64
N ASN A 281 -13.56 0.02 -13.59
CA ASN A 281 -14.73 0.48 -12.86
C ASN A 281 -15.19 1.83 -13.43
N CYS A 282 -16.28 1.84 -14.21
CA CYS A 282 -16.78 3.06 -14.85
C CYS A 282 -17.07 4.18 -13.86
N ASN A 283 -17.56 3.86 -12.66
CA ASN A 283 -17.80 4.86 -11.62
C ASN A 283 -16.47 5.44 -11.09
N ALA A 284 -15.44 4.60 -10.94
CA ALA A 284 -14.10 5.06 -10.57
C ALA A 284 -13.52 6.03 -11.61
N VAL A 285 -13.71 5.75 -12.91
CA VAL A 285 -13.33 6.65 -14.01
C VAL A 285 -14.08 7.98 -13.94
N LEU A 286 -15.39 7.96 -13.70
CA LEU A 286 -16.17 9.20 -13.58
C LEU A 286 -15.72 10.05 -12.38
N LYS A 287 -15.42 9.42 -11.24
CA LYS A 287 -14.87 10.09 -10.05
C LYS A 287 -13.49 10.67 -10.30
N SER A 288 -12.59 9.93 -10.97
CA SER A 288 -11.24 10.41 -11.27
C SER A 288 -11.26 11.60 -12.23
N VAL A 289 -12.09 11.55 -13.29
CA VAL A 289 -12.28 12.69 -14.21
C VAL A 289 -12.86 13.91 -13.49
N SER A 290 -13.82 13.69 -12.59
CA SER A 290 -14.41 14.77 -11.78
C SER A 290 -13.37 15.40 -10.85
N TYR A 291 -12.53 14.58 -10.23
CA TYR A 291 -11.42 15.05 -9.41
C TYR A 291 -10.44 15.89 -10.23
N ILE A 292 -10.03 15.41 -11.41
CA ILE A 292 -9.11 16.14 -12.31
C ILE A 292 -9.68 17.50 -12.70
N LYS A 293 -10.98 17.58 -13.03
CA LYS A 293 -11.62 18.86 -13.38
C LYS A 293 -11.62 19.87 -12.23
N GLY A 294 -11.66 19.40 -10.99
CA GLY A 294 -11.58 20.24 -9.80
C GLY A 294 -10.15 20.52 -9.32
N TYR A 295 -9.14 19.89 -9.93
CA TYR A 295 -7.75 19.99 -9.49
C TYR A 295 -7.12 21.30 -9.97
N THR A 296 -6.74 22.15 -9.02
CA THR A 296 -5.99 23.38 -9.29
C THR A 296 -4.52 23.17 -8.96
N VAL A 297 -3.65 23.44 -9.95
CA VAL A 297 -2.17 23.39 -9.84
C VAL A 297 -1.65 24.63 -9.13
#